data_AF-A0A1B6AS63-F1
#
_entry.id   AF-A0A1B6AS63-F1
#
_cell.length_a   1.000
_cell.length_b   1.000
_cell.length_c   1.000
_cell.angle_alpha   90.00
_cell.angle_beta   90.00
_cell.angle_gamma   90.00
#
_symmetry.space_group_name_H-M   'P 1'
#
loop_
_entity.id
_entity.type
_entity.pdbx_description
1 polymer ?
#
loop_
_entity_poly.entity_id
_entity_poly.type
_entity_poly.pdbx_seq_one_letter_code
_entity_poly.pdbx_strand_id
1 'polypeptide(L)'
;MPQHRLRCSRLRHARVRLAVLAVSTALLGAAATASAPAVTPTPARASAPAAAPASVPVAQPPQAVLGDPYVETSLLFGTAHADGSPPVTDRQFRRFVDEFVTPRFPEGLTVQQGQGQYRDAHGAIERERSYELILWYPLSRKGPSGRKIEEIRSAYTQRFGQESVARADHPISVDF
;
A
#
# COMPACT_ATOMS: atom_id res chain seq x y z
N MET A 1 -5.67 10.71 -58.23
CA MET A 1 -6.77 10.88 -57.25
C MET A 1 -6.19 10.76 -55.84
N PRO A 2 -6.41 11.72 -54.94
CA PRO A 2 -5.57 11.98 -53.77
C PRO A 2 -6.13 11.44 -52.44
N GLN A 3 -5.22 11.21 -51.47
CA GLN A 3 -5.31 11.36 -49.99
C GLN A 3 -6.45 10.60 -49.26
N HIS A 4 -6.22 9.90 -48.15
CA HIS A 4 -6.03 10.56 -46.86
C HIS A 4 -5.45 9.60 -45.80
N ARG A 5 -4.28 9.97 -45.25
CA ARG A 5 -3.79 9.47 -43.96
C ARG A 5 -4.58 10.18 -42.85
N LEU A 6 -5.33 9.43 -42.04
CA LEU A 6 -5.94 9.97 -40.83
C LEU A 6 -4.90 9.94 -39.69
N ARG A 7 -4.36 11.12 -39.41
CA ARG A 7 -3.54 11.43 -38.24
C ARG A 7 -4.36 11.17 -36.97
N CYS A 8 -3.80 10.36 -36.08
CA CYS A 8 -4.25 10.22 -34.71
C CYS A 8 -3.95 11.53 -33.96
N SER A 9 -4.98 12.36 -33.75
CA SER A 9 -4.92 13.61 -33.00
C SER A 9 -4.92 13.30 -31.50
N ARG A 10 -3.73 13.26 -30.89
CA ARG A 10 -3.61 13.32 -29.42
C ARG A 10 -3.92 14.75 -28.97
N LEU A 11 -5.15 14.97 -28.51
CA LEU A 11 -5.58 16.21 -27.87
C LEU A 11 -4.82 16.39 -26.55
N ARG A 12 -3.76 17.19 -26.62
CA ARG A 12 -3.03 17.73 -25.46
C ARG A 12 -3.97 18.69 -24.73
N HIS A 13 -4.51 18.26 -23.60
CA HIS A 13 -5.23 19.17 -22.70
C HIS A 13 -4.21 19.94 -21.87
N ALA A 14 -3.88 21.13 -22.36
CA ALA A 14 -3.12 22.12 -21.62
C ALA A 14 -3.97 22.59 -20.42
N ARG A 15 -3.56 22.25 -19.20
CA ARG A 15 -4.08 22.88 -17.98
C ARG A 15 -3.08 23.96 -17.57
N VAL A 16 -3.40 25.20 -17.94
CA VAL A 16 -2.76 26.41 -17.42
C VAL A 16 -3.12 26.51 -15.95
N ARG A 17 -2.13 26.39 -15.06
CA ARG A 17 -2.25 26.78 -13.65
C ARG A 17 -1.24 27.88 -13.37
N LEU A 18 -1.78 29.06 -13.06
CA LEU A 18 -1.06 30.27 -12.69
C LEU A 18 -0.38 30.01 -11.33
N ALA A 19 0.92 29.76 -11.33
CA ALA A 19 1.70 29.61 -10.11
C ALA A 19 2.35 30.96 -9.77
N VAL A 20 1.97 31.52 -8.62
CA VAL A 20 2.57 32.72 -8.03
C VAL A 20 4.00 32.37 -7.58
N LEU A 21 4.99 33.05 -8.15
CA LEU A 21 6.39 32.96 -7.76
C LEU A 21 6.59 33.57 -6.37
N ALA A 22 7.06 32.76 -5.40
CA ALA A 22 7.77 33.26 -4.24
C ALA A 22 9.27 33.04 -4.47
N VAL A 23 9.97 34.12 -4.81
CA VAL A 23 11.43 34.17 -4.92
C VAL A 23 11.99 34.29 -3.51
N SER A 24 12.84 33.34 -3.10
CA SER A 24 13.66 33.48 -1.89
C SER A 24 15.10 33.22 -2.27
N THR A 25 15.86 34.31 -2.36
CA THR A 25 17.31 34.36 -2.58
C THR A 25 18.05 34.56 -1.26
N ALA A 26 19.28 34.01 -1.25
CA ALA A 26 20.44 34.39 -0.42
C ALA A 26 20.54 33.69 0.97
N LEU A 27 21.71 33.31 1.50
CA LEU A 27 23.09 33.72 1.27
C LEU A 27 24.10 32.56 1.43
N LEU A 28 25.23 32.71 0.73
CA LEU A 28 26.52 32.03 0.89
C LEU A 28 27.15 32.35 2.26
N GLY A 29 27.74 31.37 2.94
CA GLY A 29 28.42 31.57 4.23
C GLY A 29 29.61 30.62 4.48
N ALA A 30 30.79 31.12 4.13
CA ALA A 30 32.16 30.87 4.59
C ALA A 30 32.53 29.65 5.47
N ALA A 31 33.64 29.01 5.07
CA ALA A 31 34.43 28.05 5.82
C ALA A 31 35.15 28.67 7.03
N ALA A 32 35.27 27.92 8.12
CA ALA A 32 36.23 28.14 9.19
C ALA A 32 36.73 26.80 9.73
N THR A 33 37.99 26.50 9.45
CA THR A 33 38.75 25.37 10.02
C THR A 33 39.20 25.74 11.43
N ALA A 34 38.73 25.00 12.44
CA ALA A 34 39.26 25.11 13.80
C ALA A 34 39.91 23.77 14.20
N SER A 35 41.25 23.77 14.29
CA SER A 35 42.04 22.71 14.90
C SER A 35 41.81 22.68 16.41
N ALA A 36 41.46 21.52 16.96
CA ALA A 36 41.45 21.25 18.39
C ALA A 36 42.64 20.34 18.77
N PRO A 37 43.22 20.51 19.98
CA PRO A 37 44.42 19.80 20.40
C PRO A 37 44.16 18.33 20.70
N ALA A 38 45.11 17.48 20.31
CA ALA A 38 45.13 16.07 20.63
C ALA A 38 45.31 15.85 22.15
N VAL A 39 44.25 15.43 22.81
CA VAL A 39 44.33 14.81 24.14
C VAL A 39 44.73 13.36 23.91
N THR A 40 45.87 12.94 24.46
CA THR A 40 46.32 11.55 24.50
C THR A 40 45.61 10.83 25.65
N PRO A 41 44.66 9.92 25.42
CA PRO A 41 44.15 9.07 26.48
C PRO A 41 45.19 8.00 26.83
N THR A 42 45.50 7.90 28.13
CA THR A 42 46.24 6.81 28.76
C THR A 42 45.64 5.46 28.35
N PRO A 43 46.45 4.44 27.96
CA PRO A 43 45.91 3.12 27.67
C PRO A 43 45.41 2.48 28.95
N ALA A 44 44.09 2.45 29.14
CA ALA A 44 43.45 1.60 30.12
C ALA A 44 43.70 0.13 29.73
N ARG A 45 44.27 -0.62 30.67
CA ARG A 45 44.53 -2.05 30.55
C ARG A 45 43.22 -2.78 30.25
N ALA A 46 43.07 -3.28 29.03
CA ALA A 46 41.92 -4.09 28.63
C ALA A 46 41.97 -5.42 29.42
N SER A 47 41.09 -5.57 30.40
CA SER A 47 40.77 -6.87 30.97
C SER A 47 40.00 -7.65 29.91
N ALA A 48 40.59 -8.74 29.41
CA ALA A 48 39.93 -9.63 28.47
C ALA A 48 38.59 -10.12 29.07
N PRO A 49 37.45 -10.02 28.35
CA PRO A 49 36.22 -10.64 28.82
C PRO A 49 36.44 -12.16 28.84
N ALA A 50 36.22 -12.76 30.01
CA ALA A 50 36.14 -14.21 30.14
C ALA A 50 35.12 -14.73 29.12
N ALA A 51 35.54 -15.67 28.28
CA ALA A 51 34.68 -16.29 27.28
C ALA A 51 33.48 -16.94 27.98
N ALA A 52 32.30 -16.33 27.82
CA ALA A 52 31.05 -16.97 28.20
C ALA A 52 30.87 -18.24 27.35
N PRO A 53 30.43 -19.37 27.93
CA PRO A 53 30.19 -20.58 27.15
C PRO A 53 29.09 -20.29 26.10
N ALA A 54 29.39 -20.61 24.85
CA ALA A 54 28.44 -20.53 23.76
C ALA A 54 27.21 -21.38 24.10
N SER A 55 26.07 -20.73 24.30
CA SER A 55 24.80 -21.42 24.49
C SER A 55 24.43 -22.10 23.18
N VAL A 56 24.41 -23.43 23.17
CA VAL A 56 23.88 -24.21 22.03
C VAL A 56 22.39 -23.84 21.89
N PRO A 57 21.90 -23.40 20.72
CA PRO A 57 20.48 -23.16 20.55
C PRO A 57 19.78 -24.52 20.64
N VAL A 58 19.16 -24.79 21.78
CA VAL A 58 18.23 -25.90 21.94
C VAL A 58 17.09 -25.62 20.97
N ALA A 59 16.95 -26.49 19.96
CA ALA A 59 15.82 -26.44 19.06
C ALA A 59 14.54 -26.55 19.91
N GLN A 60 13.80 -25.45 20.01
CA GLN A 60 12.51 -25.48 20.68
C GLN A 60 11.60 -26.42 19.89
N PRO A 61 10.89 -27.36 20.54
CA PRO A 61 9.91 -28.19 19.85
C PRO A 61 8.90 -27.28 19.14
N PRO A 62 8.44 -27.64 17.93
CA PRO A 62 7.48 -26.84 17.20
C PRO A 62 6.28 -26.58 18.11
N GLN A 63 6.07 -25.31 18.44
CA GLN A 63 4.88 -24.90 19.18
C GLN A 63 3.69 -25.30 18.33
N ALA A 64 2.73 -26.04 18.90
CA ALA A 64 1.50 -26.36 18.19
C ALA A 64 0.78 -25.04 17.92
N VAL A 65 0.69 -24.65 16.65
CA VAL A 65 -0.09 -23.50 16.22
C VAL A 65 -1.56 -23.90 16.34
N LEU A 66 -2.33 -23.17 17.15
CA LEU A 66 -3.77 -23.39 17.26
C LEU A 66 -4.47 -22.84 16.01
N GLY A 67 -5.44 -23.59 15.50
CA GLY A 67 -6.28 -23.20 14.36
C GLY A 67 -5.89 -23.85 13.04
N ASP A 68 -6.78 -23.69 12.07
CA ASP A 68 -6.65 -24.21 10.72
C ASP A 68 -5.90 -23.23 9.80
N PRO A 69 -5.22 -23.72 8.74
CA PRO A 69 -4.51 -22.86 7.80
C PRO A 69 -5.46 -22.08 6.88
N TYR A 70 -5.41 -20.77 6.97
CA TYR A 70 -6.19 -19.82 6.19
C TYR A 70 -5.28 -18.83 5.44
N VAL A 71 -5.89 -18.09 4.52
CA VAL A 71 -5.32 -16.89 3.91
C VAL A 71 -6.22 -15.73 4.30
N GLU A 72 -5.60 -14.67 4.82
CA GLU A 72 -6.19 -13.35 4.89
C GLU A 72 -5.86 -12.59 3.61
N THR A 73 -6.89 -12.06 2.95
CA THR A 73 -6.72 -11.10 1.86
C THR A 73 -7.35 -9.77 2.25
N SER A 74 -6.54 -8.71 2.25
CA SER A 74 -7.01 -7.33 2.34
C SER A 74 -7.12 -6.72 0.94
N LEU A 75 -8.26 -6.11 0.66
CA LEU A 75 -8.51 -5.31 -0.55
C LEU A 75 -8.76 -3.85 -0.15
N LEU A 76 -7.97 -2.94 -0.69
CA LEU A 76 -8.10 -1.50 -0.41
C LEU A 76 -8.74 -0.80 -1.61
N PHE A 77 -9.94 -0.28 -1.37
CA PHE A 77 -10.77 0.40 -2.36
C PHE A 77 -10.68 1.90 -2.17
N GLY A 78 -10.02 2.58 -3.11
CA GLY A 78 -10.08 4.04 -3.24
C GLY A 78 -11.49 4.50 -3.61
N THR A 79 -11.79 5.76 -3.29
CA THR A 79 -13.11 6.35 -3.57
C THR A 79 -13.03 7.58 -4.45
N ALA A 80 -11.86 8.22 -4.55
CA ALA A 80 -11.69 9.41 -5.37
C ALA A 80 -11.70 9.05 -6.86
N HIS A 81 -12.28 9.90 -7.69
CA HIS A 81 -12.21 9.77 -9.15
C HIS A 81 -11.17 10.75 -9.70
N ALA A 82 -10.35 10.29 -10.65
CA ALA A 82 -9.29 11.11 -11.26
C ALA A 82 -9.83 12.34 -12.03
N ASP A 83 -11.10 12.30 -12.45
CA ASP A 83 -11.79 13.42 -13.10
C ASP A 83 -12.34 14.46 -12.11
N GLY A 84 -12.24 14.22 -10.81
CA GLY A 84 -12.75 15.09 -9.75
C GLY A 84 -14.25 14.98 -9.51
N SER A 85 -14.92 13.99 -10.11
CA SER A 85 -16.32 13.69 -9.79
C SER A 85 -16.49 13.25 -8.32
N PRO A 86 -17.71 13.37 -7.75
CA PRO A 86 -17.93 13.04 -6.35
C PRO A 86 -17.49 11.62 -6.01
N PRO A 87 -16.79 11.40 -4.88
CA PRO A 87 -16.22 10.09 -4.56
C PRO A 87 -17.31 9.02 -4.39
N VAL A 88 -16.93 7.76 -4.56
CA VAL A 88 -17.80 6.61 -4.30
C VAL A 88 -18.39 6.72 -2.89
N THR A 89 -19.72 6.79 -2.84
CA THR A 89 -20.44 6.95 -1.58
C THR A 89 -20.53 5.65 -0.80
N ASP A 90 -20.69 5.76 0.51
CA ASP A 90 -21.06 4.68 1.43
C ASP A 90 -22.16 3.75 0.88
N ARG A 91 -23.22 4.34 0.30
CA ARG A 91 -24.36 3.57 -0.24
C ARG A 91 -23.97 2.80 -1.49
N GLN A 92 -23.17 3.40 -2.38
CA GLN A 92 -22.69 2.74 -3.59
C GLN A 92 -21.73 1.61 -3.26
N PHE A 93 -20.81 1.83 -2.32
CA PHE A 93 -19.85 0.82 -1.90
C PHE A 93 -20.55 -0.37 -1.23
N ARG A 94 -21.44 -0.13 -0.26
CA ARG A 94 -22.23 -1.21 0.37
C ARG A 94 -23.03 -2.01 -0.65
N ARG A 95 -23.69 -1.34 -1.59
CA ARG A 95 -24.40 -2.02 -2.68
C ARG A 95 -23.47 -2.90 -3.53
N PHE A 96 -22.27 -2.42 -3.85
CA PHE A 96 -21.29 -3.23 -4.57
C PHE A 96 -20.87 -4.47 -3.77
N VAL A 97 -20.65 -4.32 -2.46
CA VAL A 97 -20.37 -5.45 -1.57
C VAL A 97 -21.52 -6.45 -1.61
N ASP A 98 -22.75 -6.00 -1.35
CA ASP A 98 -23.95 -6.85 -1.27
C ASP A 98 -24.24 -7.59 -2.59
N GLU A 99 -24.15 -6.89 -3.72
CA GLU A 99 -24.51 -7.45 -5.03
C GLU A 99 -23.38 -8.27 -5.66
N PHE A 100 -22.11 -7.96 -5.38
CA PHE A 100 -20.99 -8.51 -6.12
C PHE A 100 -19.99 -9.29 -5.27
N VAL A 101 -19.68 -8.82 -4.04
CA VAL A 101 -18.66 -9.44 -3.19
C VAL A 101 -19.26 -10.56 -2.34
N THR A 102 -20.34 -10.28 -1.61
CA THR A 102 -20.98 -11.22 -0.69
C THR A 102 -21.38 -12.54 -1.38
N PRO A 103 -21.96 -12.56 -2.60
CA PRO A 103 -22.27 -13.82 -3.27
C PRO A 103 -21.03 -14.67 -3.62
N ARG A 104 -19.84 -14.05 -3.73
CA ARG A 104 -18.58 -14.75 -4.01
C ARG A 104 -17.90 -15.28 -2.75
N PHE A 105 -18.11 -14.60 -1.62
CA PHE A 105 -17.58 -14.92 -0.29
C PHE A 105 -18.72 -15.00 0.76
N PRO A 106 -19.64 -15.97 0.62
CA PRO A 106 -20.81 -16.08 1.50
C PRO A 106 -20.46 -16.50 2.93
N GLU A 107 -19.28 -17.09 3.14
CA GLU A 107 -18.80 -17.55 4.45
C GLU A 107 -18.46 -16.39 5.41
N GLY A 108 -18.29 -15.17 4.87
CA GLY A 108 -17.99 -13.99 5.68
C GLY A 108 -16.97 -13.07 5.05
N LEU A 109 -17.04 -11.81 5.46
CA LEU A 109 -16.12 -10.73 5.13
C LEU A 109 -16.23 -9.64 6.19
N THR A 110 -15.19 -8.83 6.33
CA THR A 110 -15.18 -7.64 7.19
C THR A 110 -14.91 -6.41 6.32
N VAL A 111 -15.63 -5.31 6.57
CA VAL A 111 -15.38 -4.03 5.92
C VAL A 111 -15.03 -2.99 6.98
N GLN A 112 -13.93 -2.27 6.76
CA GLN A 112 -13.49 -1.14 7.58
C GLN A 112 -13.38 0.12 6.72
N GLN A 113 -13.64 1.29 7.33
CA GLN A 113 -13.39 2.58 6.68
C GLN A 113 -12.00 3.08 7.05
N GLY A 114 -11.29 3.60 6.06
CA GLY A 114 -9.95 4.14 6.21
C GLY A 114 -9.76 5.48 5.48
N GLN A 115 -8.57 6.03 5.66
CA GLN A 115 -8.08 7.18 4.90
C GLN A 115 -6.73 6.79 4.30
N GLY A 116 -6.66 6.77 2.97
CA GLY A 116 -5.45 6.48 2.22
C GLY A 116 -4.67 7.75 1.90
N GLN A 117 -3.36 7.61 1.80
CA GLN A 117 -2.50 8.61 1.17
C GLN A 117 -1.53 7.89 0.24
N TYR A 118 -1.40 8.36 -0.99
CA TYR A 118 -0.46 7.78 -1.95
C TYR A 118 0.18 8.87 -2.80
N ARG A 119 1.33 8.54 -3.39
CA ARG A 119 2.00 9.43 -4.34
C ARG A 119 1.51 9.12 -5.74
N ASP A 120 0.91 10.10 -6.41
CA ASP A 120 0.46 9.98 -7.78
C ASP A 120 1.64 9.92 -8.79
N ALA A 121 1.32 9.75 -10.07
CA ALA A 121 2.31 9.71 -11.14
C ALA A 121 3.06 11.06 -11.34
N HIS A 122 2.56 12.16 -10.77
CA HIS A 122 3.14 13.49 -10.83
C HIS A 122 3.96 13.84 -9.58
N GLY A 123 4.04 12.93 -8.60
CA GLY A 123 4.78 13.12 -7.36
C GLY A 123 3.99 13.84 -6.25
N ALA A 124 2.72 14.16 -6.48
CA ALA A 124 1.84 14.76 -5.48
C ALA A 124 1.32 13.69 -4.50
N ILE A 125 1.13 14.07 -3.23
CA ILE A 125 0.49 13.19 -2.25
C ILE A 125 -1.01 13.43 -2.32
N GLU A 126 -1.71 12.43 -2.85
CA GLU A 126 -3.15 12.35 -2.85
C GLU A 126 -3.64 11.82 -1.52
N ARG A 127 -4.80 12.32 -1.08
CA ARG A 127 -5.46 11.89 0.15
C ARG A 127 -6.89 11.54 -0.19
N GLU A 128 -7.31 10.34 0.17
CA GLU A 128 -8.65 9.88 -0.15
C GLU A 128 -9.25 9.04 0.96
N ARG A 129 -10.59 9.03 0.98
CA ARG A 129 -11.35 8.04 1.73
C ARG A 129 -11.19 6.68 1.06
N SER A 130 -11.04 5.65 1.87
CA SER A 130 -10.93 4.28 1.40
C SER A 130 -11.79 3.32 2.21
N TYR A 131 -12.03 2.14 1.65
CA TYR A 131 -12.54 0.98 2.38
C TYR A 131 -11.50 -0.13 2.33
N GLU A 132 -11.29 -0.80 3.45
CA GLU A 132 -10.58 -2.06 3.49
C GLU A 132 -11.60 -3.19 3.62
N LEU A 133 -11.55 -4.16 2.71
CA LEU A 133 -12.32 -5.39 2.79
C LEU A 133 -11.38 -6.54 3.09
N ILE A 134 -11.64 -7.23 4.19
CA ILE A 134 -10.84 -8.34 4.69
C ILE A 134 -11.61 -9.64 4.45
N LEU A 135 -10.93 -10.60 3.83
CA LEU A 135 -11.45 -11.93 3.54
C LEU A 135 -10.57 -12.98 4.20
N TRP A 136 -11.19 -13.92 4.91
CA TRP A 136 -10.53 -15.13 5.38
C TRP A 136 -11.07 -16.33 4.61
N TYR A 137 -10.19 -17.13 4.02
CA TYR A 137 -10.58 -18.38 3.38
C TYR A 137 -9.51 -19.45 3.58
N PRO A 138 -9.90 -20.74 3.66
CA PRO A 138 -8.96 -21.85 3.82
C PRO A 138 -7.85 -21.82 2.79
N LEU A 139 -6.62 -22.15 3.20
CA LEU A 139 -5.45 -22.18 2.32
C LEU A 139 -5.65 -23.08 1.10
N SER A 140 -6.37 -24.20 1.28
CA SER A 140 -6.76 -25.11 0.20
C SER A 140 -7.59 -24.46 -0.91
N ARG A 141 -8.29 -23.35 -0.62
CA ARG A 141 -9.13 -22.59 -1.58
C ARG A 141 -8.39 -21.42 -2.23
N LYS A 142 -7.09 -21.23 -1.99
CA LYS A 142 -6.32 -20.06 -2.47
C LYS A 142 -6.45 -19.79 -3.98
N GLY A 143 -6.39 -20.83 -4.82
CA GLY A 143 -6.53 -20.69 -6.27
C GLY A 143 -7.92 -20.17 -6.68
N PRO A 144 -9.00 -20.90 -6.36
CA PRO A 144 -10.37 -20.47 -6.65
C PRO A 144 -10.74 -19.11 -6.03
N SER A 145 -10.39 -18.86 -4.76
CA SER A 145 -10.62 -17.57 -4.10
C SER A 145 -9.85 -16.45 -4.78
N GLY A 146 -8.60 -16.69 -5.18
CA GLY A 146 -7.79 -15.74 -5.92
C GLY A 146 -8.46 -15.26 -7.21
N ARG A 147 -9.09 -16.16 -7.97
CA ARG A 147 -9.85 -15.80 -9.18
C ARG A 147 -11.04 -14.89 -8.87
N LYS A 148 -11.83 -15.23 -7.85
CA LYS A 148 -12.97 -14.41 -7.40
C LYS A 148 -12.53 -13.02 -6.96
N ILE A 149 -11.38 -12.91 -6.29
CA ILE A 149 -10.79 -11.64 -5.87
C ILE A 149 -10.43 -10.78 -7.09
N GLU A 150 -9.79 -11.35 -8.13
CA GLU A 150 -9.47 -10.60 -9.33
C GLU A 150 -10.71 -10.13 -10.11
N GLU A 151 -11.80 -10.92 -10.09
CA GLU A 151 -13.10 -10.47 -10.61
C GLU A 151 -13.64 -9.27 -9.84
N ILE A 152 -13.57 -9.29 -8.51
CA ILE A 152 -14.00 -8.17 -7.65
C ILE A 152 -13.20 -6.90 -7.95
N ARG A 153 -11.87 -7.01 -8.01
CA ARG A 153 -10.99 -5.87 -8.31
C ARG A 153 -11.31 -5.28 -9.68
N SER A 154 -11.44 -6.13 -10.69
CA SER A 154 -11.77 -5.72 -12.06
C SER A 154 -13.14 -5.06 -12.14
N ALA A 155 -14.16 -5.63 -11.48
CA ALA A 155 -15.52 -5.09 -11.47
C ALA A 155 -15.59 -3.73 -10.78
N TYR A 156 -14.87 -3.53 -9.67
CA TYR A 156 -14.81 -2.23 -8.99
C TYR A 156 -14.14 -1.17 -9.87
N THR A 157 -12.97 -1.49 -10.42
CA THR A 157 -12.25 -0.62 -11.37
C THR A 157 -13.12 -0.22 -12.54
N GLN A 158 -13.83 -1.15 -13.17
CA GLN A 158 -14.72 -0.86 -14.30
C GLN A 158 -15.95 -0.04 -13.88
N ARG A 159 -16.60 -0.39 -12.76
CA ARG A 159 -17.85 0.25 -12.29
C ARG A 159 -17.64 1.68 -11.81
N PHE A 160 -16.49 1.97 -11.20
CA PHE A 160 -16.20 3.25 -10.54
C PHE A 160 -15.02 4.01 -11.17
N GLY A 161 -14.47 3.54 -12.29
CA GLY A 161 -13.38 4.22 -12.99
C GLY A 161 -12.10 4.36 -12.16
N GLN A 162 -11.82 3.39 -11.29
CA GLN A 162 -10.64 3.40 -10.41
C GLN A 162 -9.42 2.86 -11.14
N GLU A 163 -8.24 3.40 -10.88
CA GLU A 163 -7.00 2.90 -11.51
C GLU A 163 -6.67 1.47 -11.08
N SER A 164 -6.88 1.17 -9.79
CA SER A 164 -6.65 -0.15 -9.24
C SER A 164 -7.37 -0.35 -7.91
N VAL A 165 -7.39 -1.59 -7.43
CA VAL A 165 -7.71 -1.95 -6.05
C VAL A 165 -6.48 -2.67 -5.51
N ALA A 166 -5.87 -2.18 -4.44
CA ALA A 166 -4.69 -2.83 -3.88
C ALA A 166 -5.09 -4.16 -3.21
N ARG A 167 -4.19 -5.14 -3.26
CA ARG A 167 -4.38 -6.47 -2.67
C ARG A 167 -3.14 -6.84 -1.86
N ALA A 168 -3.35 -7.31 -0.64
CA ALA A 168 -2.34 -7.96 0.17
C ALA A 168 -2.85 -9.33 0.60
N ASP A 169 -2.00 -10.36 0.56
CA ASP A 169 -2.33 -11.71 1.00
C ASP A 169 -1.36 -12.13 2.12
N HIS A 170 -1.89 -12.69 3.20
CA HIS A 170 -1.11 -13.17 4.35
C HIS A 170 -1.57 -14.57 4.78
N PRO A 171 -0.68 -15.56 4.93
CA PRO A 171 -1.04 -16.84 5.52
C PRO A 171 -1.27 -16.67 7.03
N ILE A 172 -2.39 -17.19 7.54
CA ILE A 172 -2.77 -17.10 8.96
C ILE A 172 -3.27 -18.45 9.47
N SER A 173 -3.29 -18.63 10.79
CA SER A 173 -4.00 -19.74 11.45
C SER A 173 -5.24 -19.18 12.14
N VAL A 174 -6.39 -19.81 11.94
CA VAL A 174 -7.68 -19.32 12.42
C VAL A 174 -8.44 -20.42 13.13
N ASP A 175 -9.04 -20.09 14.27
CA ASP A 175 -9.94 -20.94 15.05
C ASP A 175 -11.25 -20.17 15.27
N PHE A 176 -12.39 -20.86 15.27
CA PHE A 176 -13.74 -20.25 15.29
C PHE A 176 -14.59 -20.78 16.45
#